data_AF-A0A5S4SIP7-F1
#
_entry.id   AF-A0A5S4SIP7-F1
#
_cell.length_a   1.000
_cell.length_b   1.000
_cell.length_c   1.000
_cell.angle_alpha   90.00
_cell.angle_beta   90.00
_cell.angle_gamma   90.00
#
_symmetry.space_group_name_H-M   'P 1'
#
loop_
_entity.id
_entity.type
_entity.pdbx_description
1 polymer ?
#
loop_
_entity_poly.entity_id
_entity_poly.type
_entity_poly.pdbx_seq_one_letter_code
_entity_poly.pdbx_strand_id
1 'polypeptide(L)'
;MGDLSTYARNQLVNHVLRGVTAAKPAKVCIALFTADPTAAGIAANEVTTAQWPGYSRFDVGVLASAWSAPNDGLTRNLIRFFFNPNAGANTLDITHMAIYDAVTGGNMWAFKELVKSKRIEPGDDLSFQPSTLELLLS
;
A
#
# COMPACT_ATOMS: atom_id res chain seq x y z
N MET A 1 -9.42 -8.69 5.24
CA MET A 1 -8.12 -9.36 5.52
C MET A 1 -7.14 -8.88 4.44
N GLY A 2 -5.83 -8.80 4.71
CA GLY A 2 -4.88 -8.29 3.71
C GLY A 2 -4.42 -9.43 2.82
N ASP A 3 -4.59 -9.30 1.52
CA ASP A 3 -4.26 -10.35 0.56
C ASP A 3 -2.88 -10.12 -0.06
N LEU A 4 -2.10 -11.20 -0.19
CA LEU A 4 -0.85 -11.18 -0.94
C LEU A 4 -1.16 -11.10 -2.44
N SER A 5 -0.39 -10.28 -3.16
CA SER A 5 -0.45 -10.27 -4.61
C SER A 5 0.03 -11.61 -5.21
N THR A 6 -0.32 -11.87 -6.46
CA THR A 6 0.24 -13.00 -7.23
C THR A 6 1.77 -12.91 -7.31
N TYR A 7 2.32 -11.70 -7.41
CA TYR A 7 3.77 -11.48 -7.40
C TYR A 7 4.40 -11.92 -6.08
N ALA A 8 3.88 -11.48 -4.93
CA ALA A 8 4.43 -11.83 -3.63
C ALA A 8 4.34 -13.33 -3.34
N ARG A 9 3.23 -13.98 -3.73
CA ARG A 9 3.07 -15.43 -3.61
C ARG A 9 4.13 -16.18 -4.42
N ASN A 10 4.37 -15.77 -5.66
CA ASN A 10 5.41 -16.38 -6.49
C ASN A 10 6.81 -16.17 -5.92
N GLN A 11 7.11 -14.97 -5.39
CA GLN A 11 8.39 -14.68 -4.74
C GLN A 11 8.58 -15.54 -3.48
N LEU A 12 7.54 -15.71 -2.66
CA LEU A 12 7.60 -16.54 -1.47
C LEU A 12 7.86 -18.01 -1.82
N VAL A 13 7.18 -18.55 -2.83
CA VAL A 13 7.42 -19.92 -3.33
C VAL A 13 8.85 -20.08 -3.87
N ASN A 14 9.32 -19.11 -4.66
CA ASN A 14 10.69 -19.13 -5.17
C ASN A 14 11.73 -19.10 -4.03
N HIS A 15 11.48 -18.28 -3.01
CA HIS A 15 12.37 -18.10 -1.87
C HIS A 15 12.45 -19.33 -0.97
N VAL A 16 11.29 -19.86 -0.57
CA VAL A 16 11.20 -20.93 0.43
C VAL A 16 11.40 -22.32 -0.20
N LEU A 17 10.81 -22.57 -1.37
CA LEU A 17 10.72 -23.92 -1.94
C LEU A 17 11.71 -24.18 -3.09
N ARG A 18 12.22 -23.13 -3.75
CA ARG A 18 13.10 -23.28 -4.92
C ARG A 18 14.52 -22.79 -4.69
N GLY A 19 14.82 -22.26 -3.51
CA GLY A 19 16.16 -21.75 -3.17
C GLY A 19 16.58 -20.54 -4.01
N VAL A 20 15.63 -19.84 -4.64
CA VAL A 20 15.90 -18.62 -5.40
C VAL A 20 15.81 -17.44 -4.45
N THR A 21 16.90 -16.71 -4.23
CA THR A 21 16.89 -15.55 -3.34
C THR A 21 15.92 -14.48 -3.85
N ALA A 22 14.88 -14.19 -3.07
CA ALA A 22 14.05 -13.01 -3.30
C ALA A 22 14.82 -11.79 -2.78
N ALA A 23 15.09 -10.84 -3.68
CA ALA A 23 15.71 -9.59 -3.27
C ALA A 23 14.74 -8.80 -2.37
N LYS A 24 15.24 -8.31 -1.25
CA LYS A 24 14.50 -7.37 -0.40
C LYS A 24 14.08 -6.14 -1.23
N PRO A 25 12.84 -5.66 -1.13
CA PRO A 25 12.45 -4.39 -1.72
C PRO A 25 13.38 -3.26 -1.31
N ALA A 26 13.91 -2.51 -2.28
CA ALA A 26 14.75 -1.34 -2.02
C ALA A 26 13.96 -0.20 -1.36
N LYS A 27 12.65 -0.13 -1.67
CA LYS A 27 11.68 0.76 -1.05
C LYS A 27 10.41 -0.01 -0.72
N VAL A 28 9.65 0.52 0.23
CA VAL A 28 8.29 0.07 0.48
C VAL A 28 7.41 1.31 0.46
N CYS A 29 6.41 1.31 -0.41
CA CYS A 29 5.55 2.45 -0.63
C CYS A 29 4.09 2.06 -0.42
N ILE A 30 3.30 2.99 0.15
CA ILE A 30 1.86 2.82 0.33
C ILE A 30 1.15 3.54 -0.81
N ALA A 31 0.38 2.77 -1.57
CA ALA A 31 -0.45 3.24 -2.66
C ALA A 31 -1.93 3.25 -2.25
N LEU A 32 -2.68 4.21 -2.79
CA LEU A 32 -4.11 4.40 -2.54
C LEU A 32 -4.92 4.04 -3.79
N PHE A 33 -6.06 3.40 -3.58
CA PHE A 33 -6.88 2.87 -4.64
C PHE A 33 -8.34 3.27 -4.45
N THR A 34 -9.00 3.63 -5.56
CA THR A 34 -10.44 3.94 -5.57
C THR A 34 -11.30 2.70 -5.80
N ALA A 35 -10.70 1.61 -6.30
CA ALA A 35 -11.34 0.31 -6.48
C ALA A 35 -10.33 -0.83 -6.18
N ASP A 36 -10.81 -2.07 -6.07
CA ASP A 36 -9.94 -3.21 -5.74
C ASP A 36 -8.79 -3.38 -6.76
N PRO A 37 -7.51 -3.33 -6.34
CA PRO A 37 -6.38 -3.62 -7.24
C PRO A 37 -6.34 -5.08 -7.71
N THR A 38 -7.07 -6.00 -7.06
CA THR A 38 -7.01 -7.46 -7.22
C THR A 38 -5.62 -8.03 -6.95
N ALA A 39 -5.52 -9.35 -6.79
CA ALA A 39 -4.21 -9.99 -6.61
C ALA A 39 -3.25 -9.80 -7.81
N ALA A 40 -3.76 -9.43 -8.99
CA ALA A 40 -2.94 -9.14 -10.17
C ALA A 40 -2.26 -7.77 -10.12
N GLY A 41 -2.68 -6.85 -9.23
CA GLY A 41 -2.13 -5.50 -9.14
C GLY A 41 -2.54 -4.61 -10.31
N ILE A 42 -3.85 -4.50 -10.55
CA ILE A 42 -4.45 -3.62 -11.56
C ILE A 42 -4.16 -2.15 -11.18
N ALA A 43 -3.12 -1.58 -11.79
CA ALA A 43 -2.70 -0.20 -11.55
C ALA A 43 -3.72 0.85 -12.02
N ALA A 44 -4.64 0.49 -12.92
CA ALA A 44 -5.70 1.40 -13.38
C ALA A 44 -6.68 1.83 -12.27
N ASN A 45 -6.73 1.08 -11.16
CA ASN A 45 -7.57 1.39 -10.01
C ASN A 45 -6.84 2.24 -8.95
N GLU A 46 -5.53 2.49 -9.14
CA GLU A 46 -4.76 3.38 -8.28
C GLU A 46 -5.18 4.83 -8.53
N VAL A 47 -5.13 5.65 -7.47
CA VAL A 47 -5.28 7.10 -7.62
C VAL A 47 -4.22 7.61 -8.61
N THR A 48 -4.67 8.41 -9.57
CA THR A 48 -3.78 8.99 -10.59
C THR A 48 -3.50 10.46 -10.31
N THR A 49 -2.39 10.98 -10.85
CA THR A 49 -2.09 12.42 -10.80
C THR A 49 -3.06 13.26 -11.62
N ALA A 50 -3.80 12.67 -12.55
CA ALA A 50 -4.90 13.35 -13.24
C ALA A 50 -6.10 13.60 -12.31
N GLN A 51 -6.34 12.71 -11.35
CA GLN A 51 -7.38 12.86 -10.33
C GLN A 51 -6.92 13.72 -9.15
N TRP A 52 -5.65 13.56 -8.74
CA TRP A 52 -5.03 14.24 -7.61
C TRP A 52 -3.61 14.70 -8.00
N PRO A 53 -3.43 15.94 -8.50
CA PRO A 53 -2.15 16.43 -9.05
C PRO A 53 -0.91 16.35 -8.15
N GLY A 54 -1.09 16.22 -6.83
CA GLY A 54 -0.03 16.05 -5.83
C GLY A 54 0.10 14.63 -5.27
N TYR A 55 -0.63 13.65 -5.79
CA TYR A 55 -0.57 12.27 -5.33
C TYR A 55 0.75 11.61 -5.73
N SER A 56 1.39 11.01 -4.73
CA SER A 56 2.49 10.06 -4.89
C SER A 56 2.34 8.97 -3.85
N ARG A 57 2.76 7.74 -4.18
CA ARG A 57 2.84 6.67 -3.18
C ARG A 57 3.71 7.11 -2.01
N PHE A 58 3.26 6.84 -0.79
CA PHE A 58 3.98 7.24 0.41
C PHE A 58 5.16 6.29 0.65
N ASP A 59 6.39 6.75 0.46
CA ASP A 59 7.60 5.99 0.80
C ASP A 59 7.73 5.92 2.33
N VAL A 60 7.71 4.71 2.88
CA VAL A 60 7.77 4.51 4.34
C VAL A 60 9.19 4.72 4.90
N GLY A 61 10.20 4.89 4.03
CA GLY A 61 11.58 5.09 4.42
C GLY A 61 12.19 3.83 5.05
N VAL A 62 12.75 3.97 6.25
CA VAL A 62 13.41 2.85 6.94
C VAL A 62 12.37 1.85 7.44
N LEU A 63 12.38 0.64 6.89
CA LEU A 63 11.34 -0.37 7.14
C LEU A 63 11.17 -0.71 8.63
N ALA A 64 12.28 -0.87 9.36
CA ALA A 64 12.27 -1.23 10.77
C ALA A 64 11.67 -0.15 11.69
N SER A 65 11.69 1.12 11.26
CA SER A 65 11.00 2.20 11.96
C SER A 65 9.57 2.41 11.48
N ALA A 66 9.21 1.91 10.30
CA ALA A 66 7.89 2.08 9.71
C ALA A 66 6.89 1.00 10.12
N TRP A 67 7.35 -0.20 10.46
CA TRP A 67 6.52 -1.37 10.74
C TRP A 67 6.95 -2.06 12.02
N SER A 68 5.98 -2.56 12.79
CA SER A 68 6.25 -3.35 13.98
C SER A 68 6.88 -4.69 13.60
N ALA A 69 7.66 -5.25 14.52
CA ALA A 69 8.09 -6.64 14.40
C ALA A 69 6.87 -7.56 14.20
N PRO A 70 6.98 -8.60 13.36
CA PRO A 70 5.87 -9.50 13.10
C PRO A 70 5.53 -10.31 14.36
N ASN A 71 4.24 -10.52 14.60
CA ASN A 71 3.72 -11.43 15.61
C ASN A 71 2.64 -12.31 14.97
N ASP A 72 2.92 -13.59 14.76
CA ASP A 72 2.02 -14.54 14.06
C ASP A 72 1.47 -14.01 12.73
N GLY A 73 2.37 -13.43 11.91
CA GLY A 73 1.99 -12.86 10.60
C GLY A 73 1.33 -11.48 10.64
N LEU A 74 1.10 -10.91 11.84
CA LEU A 74 0.59 -9.56 12.03
C LEU A 74 1.72 -8.53 12.11
N THR A 75 1.57 -7.41 11.42
CA THR A 75 2.37 -6.19 11.61
C THR A 75 1.50 -4.95 11.54
N ARG A 76 1.96 -3.86 12.16
CA ARG A 76 1.28 -2.56 12.21
C ARG A 76 2.21 -1.43 11.81
N ASN A 77 1.63 -0.38 11.23
CA ASN A 77 2.39 0.83 10.94
C ASN A 77 2.80 1.54 12.24
N LEU A 78 4.06 1.95 12.35
CA LEU A 78 4.61 2.68 13.50
C LEU A 78 4.70 4.18 13.28
N ILE A 79 4.63 4.62 12.02
CA ILE A 79 4.67 6.02 11.63
C ILE A 79 3.34 6.47 11.05
N ARG A 80 3.10 7.79 11.06
CA ARG A 80 1.98 8.40 10.36
C ARG A 80 2.27 8.39 8.86
N PHE A 81 1.36 7.84 8.07
CA PHE A 81 1.39 7.99 6.61
C PHE A 81 0.57 9.23 6.25
N PHE A 82 1.17 10.17 5.53
CA PHE A 82 0.56 11.46 5.19
C PHE A 82 0.61 11.67 3.68
N PHE A 83 -0.55 11.97 3.10
CA PHE A 83 -0.70 12.32 1.69
C PHE A 83 -1.08 13.80 1.60
N ASN A 84 -0.38 14.54 0.74
CA ASN A 84 -0.62 15.96 0.49
C ASN A 84 -2.06 16.20 0.08
N PRO A 85 -2.73 17.30 0.47
CA PRO A 85 -4.15 17.53 0.19
C PRO A 85 -4.59 17.27 -1.26
N ASN A 86 -5.83 16.82 -1.43
CA ASN A 86 -6.43 16.62 -2.75
C ASN A 86 -6.54 17.93 -3.52
N ALA A 87 -5.55 18.21 -4.36
CA ALA A 87 -5.52 19.36 -5.24
C ALA A 87 -6.33 19.16 -6.54
N GLY A 88 -7.10 18.07 -6.65
CA GLY A 88 -7.97 17.77 -7.77
C GLY A 88 -9.32 18.47 -7.69
N ALA A 89 -10.09 18.42 -8.78
CA ALA A 89 -11.42 19.03 -8.85
C ALA A 89 -12.54 18.10 -8.34
N ASN A 90 -12.27 16.80 -8.23
CA ASN A 90 -13.27 15.78 -7.91
C ASN A 90 -13.03 15.19 -6.52
N THR A 91 -14.13 14.81 -5.86
CA THR A 91 -14.09 13.95 -4.68
C THR A 91 -13.63 12.54 -5.06
N LEU A 92 -12.78 11.94 -4.24
CA LEU A 92 -12.29 10.57 -4.41
C LEU A 92 -12.69 9.71 -3.23
N ASP A 93 -13.22 8.52 -3.50
CA ASP A 93 -13.47 7.51 -2.46
C ASP A 93 -12.31 6.51 -2.46
N ILE A 94 -11.45 6.59 -1.44
CA ILE A 94 -10.36 5.65 -1.24
C ILE A 94 -10.92 4.42 -0.53
N THR A 95 -10.92 3.29 -1.23
CA THR A 95 -11.51 2.03 -0.76
C THR A 95 -10.44 1.00 -0.41
N HIS A 96 -9.31 1.02 -1.11
CA HIS A 96 -8.25 0.03 -0.94
C HIS A 96 -6.88 0.72 -0.77
N MET A 97 -5.95 -0.04 -0.22
CA MET A 97 -4.55 0.30 -0.20
C MET A 97 -3.69 -0.87 -0.62
N ALA A 98 -2.51 -0.57 -1.12
CA ALA A 98 -1.53 -1.58 -1.46
C ALA A 98 -0.11 -1.17 -1.07
N ILE A 99 0.72 -2.18 -0.89
CA ILE A 99 2.14 -2.07 -0.62
C ILE A 99 2.88 -2.36 -1.93
N TYR A 100 3.71 -1.41 -2.36
CA TYR A 100 4.55 -1.53 -3.56
C TYR A 100 6.03 -1.43 -3.20
N ASP A 101 6.90 -1.94 -4.07
CA ASP A 101 8.36 -1.82 -3.93
C ASP A 101 8.97 -0.57 -4.59
N ALA A 102 8.15 0.29 -5.19
CA ALA A 102 8.59 1.50 -5.86
C ALA A 102 7.55 2.63 -5.76
N VAL A 103 8.04 3.88 -5.83
CA VAL A 103 7.20 5.11 -5.86
C VAL A 103 6.41 5.21 -7.15
N THR A 104 6.92 4.67 -8.25
CA THR A 104 6.28 4.61 -9.57
C THR A 104 6.58 3.27 -10.21
N GLY A 105 5.58 2.62 -10.81
CA GLY A 105 5.73 1.26 -11.36
C GLY A 105 5.94 0.22 -10.26
N GLY A 106 6.95 -0.63 -10.42
CA GLY A 106 7.27 -1.68 -9.44
C GLY A 106 6.22 -2.77 -9.33
N ASN A 107 6.34 -3.59 -8.29
CA ASN A 107 5.47 -4.72 -8.02
C ASN A 107 4.67 -4.51 -6.74
N MET A 108 3.40 -4.91 -6.80
CA MET A 108 2.53 -4.97 -5.63
C MET A 108 2.90 -6.18 -4.79
N TRP A 109 3.00 -6.02 -3.47
CA TRP A 109 3.32 -7.09 -2.53
C TRP A 109 2.09 -7.56 -1.75
N ALA A 110 1.34 -6.61 -1.21
CA ALA A 110 0.12 -6.88 -0.46
C ALA A 110 -0.90 -5.79 -0.73
N PHE A 111 -2.17 -6.09 -0.58
CA PHE A 111 -3.26 -5.14 -0.71
C PHE A 111 -4.35 -5.46 0.30
N LYS A 112 -5.17 -4.47 0.62
CA LYS A 112 -6.27 -4.63 1.57
C LYS A 112 -7.34 -3.59 1.31
N GLU A 113 -8.59 -4.01 1.47
CA GLU A 113 -9.72 -3.10 1.63
C GLU A 113 -9.62 -2.35 2.97
N LEU A 114 -9.91 -1.05 2.94
CA LEU A 114 -10.02 -0.25 4.15
C LEU A 114 -11.28 -0.64 4.93
N VAL A 115 -11.15 -0.78 6.25
CA VAL A 115 -12.31 -1.09 7.13
C VAL A 115 -13.42 -0.04 6.97
N LYS A 116 -13.05 1.20 6.70
CA LYS A 116 -13.95 2.27 6.28
C LYS A 116 -13.32 2.99 5.10
N SER A 117 -14.02 3.03 3.98
CA SER A 117 -13.65 3.87 2.84
C SER A 117 -13.52 5.33 3.28
N LYS A 118 -12.54 6.03 2.72
CA LYS A 118 -12.28 7.43 3.02
C LYS A 118 -12.63 8.29 1.82
N ARG A 119 -13.67 9.09 1.97
CA ARG A 119 -14.06 10.13 1.01
C ARG A 119 -13.17 11.35 1.21
N ILE A 120 -12.46 11.75 0.17
CA ILE A 120 -11.52 12.89 0.18
C ILE A 120 -12.06 13.95 -0.77
N GLU A 121 -12.48 15.09 -0.23
CA GLU A 121 -12.94 16.23 -1.03
C GLU A 121 -11.76 17.09 -1.50
N PRO A 122 -11.93 17.91 -2.54
CA PRO A 122 -10.93 18.89 -2.93
C PRO A 122 -10.50 19.76 -1.73
N GLY A 123 -9.20 19.76 -1.42
CA GLY A 123 -8.61 20.48 -0.28
C GLY A 123 -8.39 19.63 0.97
N ASP A 124 -8.96 18.43 1.07
CA ASP A 124 -8.77 17.56 2.24
C ASP A 124 -7.42 16.84 2.20
N ASP A 125 -6.76 16.71 3.34
CA ASP A 125 -5.62 15.82 3.53
C ASP A 125 -6.05 14.41 3.93
N LEU A 126 -5.20 13.43 3.61
CA LEU A 126 -5.39 12.06 4.07
C LEU A 126 -4.21 11.64 4.91
N SER A 127 -4.51 11.14 6.11
CA SER A 127 -3.50 10.48 6.92
C SER A 127 -3.98 9.23 7.64
N PHE A 128 -3.03 8.35 7.90
CA PHE A 128 -3.19 7.15 8.71
C PHE A 128 -2.27 7.26 9.91
N GLN A 129 -2.84 7.28 11.11
CA GLN A 129 -2.07 7.36 12.35
C GLN A 129 -1.37 6.03 12.62
N PRO A 130 -0.31 6.02 13.45
CA PRO A 130 0.31 4.78 13.92
C PRO A 130 -0.72 3.78 14.47
N SER A 131 -0.48 2.49 14.26
CA SER A 131 -1.32 1.37 14.70
C SER A 131 -2.75 1.34 14.12
N THR A 132 -3.07 2.17 13.13
CA THR A 132 -4.38 2.13 12.47
C THR A 132 -4.42 1.16 11.29
N LEU A 133 -3.26 0.84 10.73
CA LEU A 133 -3.11 -0.10 9.63
C LEU A 133 -2.55 -1.40 10.16
N GLU A 134 -3.36 -2.44 10.02
CA GLU A 134 -3.00 -3.80 10.37
C GLU A 134 -2.90 -4.64 9.10
N LEU A 135 -1.70 -5.18 8.87
CA LEU A 135 -1.46 -6.19 7.86
C LEU A 135 -1.36 -7.54 8.56
N LEU A 136 -2.28 -8.44 8.26
CA LEU A 136 -2.25 -9.83 8.70
C LEU A 136 -2.04 -10.71 7.47
N LEU A 137 -1.00 -11.54 7.53
CA LEU A 137 -0.77 -12.63 6.58
C LEU A 137 -1.41 -13.89 7.18
N SER A 138 -2.59 -14.27 6.67
CA SER A 138 -3.32 -15.49 7.09
C SER A 138 -3.36 -16.52 5.98
#